data_AF-A0A3M0YMG1-F1
#
_entry.id   AF-A0A3M0YMG1-F1
#
_cell.length_a   1.000
_cell.length_b   1.000
_cell.length_c   1.000
_cell.angle_alpha   90.00
_cell.angle_beta   90.00
_cell.angle_gamma   90.00
#
_symmetry.space_group_name_H-M   'P 1'
#
loop_
_entity.id
_entity.type
_entity.pdbx_description
1 polymer ?
#
loop_
_entity_poly.entity_id
_entity_poly.type
_entity_poly.pdbx_seq_one_letter_code
_entity_poly.pdbx_strand_id
1 'polypeptide(L)'
;MNTSIRYVGVLALLLAACTLLSAQTDVAFEFQAYPTGLIPGLRLSKAVGTRAEWHVRLGYNWIRHGDAGVHEDERGAGYGGTLGYDRYFGESRKGFFAGVRCDLWRNTIDWKDRIGQADELSGTTR
;
A
#
# COMPACT_ATOMS: atom_id res chain seq x y z
N MET A 1 -10.33 48.46 11.60
CA MET A 1 -11.23 47.29 11.65
C MET A 1 -11.33 46.68 10.26
N ASN A 2 -10.47 45.71 9.89
CA ASN A 2 -10.62 44.96 8.63
C ASN A 2 -9.71 43.71 8.50
N THR A 3 -8.79 43.49 9.44
CA THR A 3 -7.87 42.35 9.46
C THR A 3 -8.51 41.08 10.01
N SER A 4 -9.39 41.17 11.02
CA SER A 4 -10.05 40.00 11.63
C SER A 4 -10.99 39.25 10.68
N ILE A 5 -11.71 39.96 9.80
CA ILE A 5 -12.63 39.36 8.82
C ILE A 5 -11.88 38.53 7.76
N ARG A 6 -10.65 38.94 7.39
CA ARG A 6 -9.81 38.22 6.42
C ARG A 6 -9.34 36.86 6.93
N TYR A 7 -8.95 36.77 8.20
CA TYR A 7 -8.51 35.51 8.81
C TYR A 7 -9.67 34.54 9.05
N VAL A 8 -10.85 35.05 9.45
CA VAL A 8 -12.06 34.22 9.59
C VAL A 8 -12.49 33.65 8.24
N GLY A 9 -12.42 34.45 7.16
CA GLY A 9 -12.71 33.99 5.80
C GLY A 9 -11.75 32.90 5.30
N VAL A 10 -10.44 33.09 5.50
CA VAL A 10 -9.41 32.10 5.12
C VAL A 10 -9.52 30.81 5.94
N LEU A 11 -9.76 30.92 7.25
CA LEU A 11 -9.94 29.76 8.13
C LEU A 11 -11.23 28.99 7.78
N ALA A 12 -12.32 29.68 7.47
CA ALA A 12 -13.56 29.05 7.01
C ALA A 12 -13.38 28.37 5.64
N LEU A 13 -12.60 28.96 4.73
CA LEU A 13 -12.26 28.34 3.44
C LEU A 13 -11.38 27.09 3.62
N LEU A 14 -10.40 27.13 4.52
CA LEU A 14 -9.55 25.99 4.84
C LEU A 14 -10.33 24.86 5.51
N LEU A 15 -11.23 25.19 6.44
CA LEU A 15 -12.12 24.22 7.08
C LEU A 15 -13.10 23.60 6.07
N ALA A 16 -13.67 24.39 5.15
CA ALA A 16 -14.55 23.88 4.09
C ALA A 16 -13.82 23.03 3.03
N ALA A 17 -12.58 23.38 2.68
CA ALA A 17 -11.74 22.56 1.83
C ALA A 17 -11.38 21.21 2.50
N CYS A 18 -11.17 21.23 3.83
CA CYS A 18 -10.90 20.03 4.61
C CYS A 18 -12.11 19.09 4.69
N THR A 19 -13.33 19.62 4.86
CA THR A 19 -14.56 18.80 4.90
C THR A 19 -14.95 18.22 3.54
N LEU A 20 -14.71 18.94 2.44
CA LEU A 20 -14.93 18.42 1.07
C LEU A 20 -13.91 17.34 0.68
N LEU A 21 -12.68 17.40 1.19
CA LEU A 21 -11.69 16.33 1.02
C LEU A 21 -12.06 15.06 1.81
N SER A 22 -12.59 15.21 3.03
CA SER A 22 -12.89 14.09 3.92
C SER A 22 -14.08 13.23 3.46
N ALA A 23 -15.07 13.79 2.76
CA ALA A 23 -16.25 13.02 2.31
C ALA A 23 -15.99 12.04 1.15
N GLN A 24 -14.80 12.09 0.55
CA GLN A 24 -14.40 11.26 -0.59
C GLN A 24 -13.15 10.43 -0.33
N THR A 25 -12.57 10.51 0.88
CA THR A 25 -11.32 9.84 1.22
C THR A 25 -11.57 8.77 2.26
N ASP A 26 -11.24 7.52 1.92
CA ASP A 26 -11.38 6.37 2.81
C ASP A 26 -10.00 5.86 3.22
N VAL A 27 -9.89 5.38 4.47
CA VAL A 27 -8.68 4.77 5.01
C VAL A 27 -9.02 3.34 5.40
N ALA A 28 -8.23 2.38 4.92
CA ALA A 28 -8.43 0.97 5.19
C ALA A 28 -7.12 0.30 5.59
N PHE A 29 -7.20 -0.69 6.47
CA PHE A 29 -6.14 -1.66 6.66
C PHE A 29 -6.30 -2.76 5.62
N GLU A 30 -5.22 -3.10 4.92
CA GLU A 30 -5.17 -4.22 3.98
C GLU A 30 -4.18 -5.26 4.45
N PHE A 31 -4.51 -6.53 4.23
CA PHE A 31 -3.63 -7.65 4.48
C PHE A 31 -3.66 -8.60 3.29
N GLN A 32 -2.49 -8.90 2.75
CA GLN A 32 -2.32 -9.85 1.66
C GLN A 32 -1.40 -10.97 2.14
N ALA A 33 -1.89 -12.21 2.10
CA ALA A 33 -1.09 -13.41 2.33
C ALA A 33 -0.87 -14.14 1.00
N TYR A 34 0.33 -14.65 0.80
CA TYR A 34 0.70 -15.52 -0.30
C TYR A 34 1.65 -16.60 0.22
N PRO A 35 1.86 -17.73 -0.51
CA PRO A 35 2.56 -18.89 0.05
C PRO A 35 3.94 -18.59 0.66
N THR A 36 4.64 -17.59 0.11
CA THR A 36 6.00 -17.22 0.50
C THR A 36 6.09 -15.89 1.25
N GLY A 37 4.97 -15.33 1.71
CA GLY A 37 5.03 -14.08 2.46
C GLY A 37 3.71 -13.43 2.81
N LEU A 38 3.84 -12.34 3.58
CA LEU A 38 2.72 -11.57 4.12
C LEU A 38 2.98 -10.08 3.87
N ILE A 39 1.93 -9.36 3.48
CA ILE A 39 1.96 -7.91 3.26
C ILE A 39 0.80 -7.27 4.03
N PRO A 40 1.03 -6.83 5.29
CA PRO A 40 0.19 -5.82 5.91
C PRO A 40 0.42 -4.45 5.25
N GLY A 41 -0.63 -3.63 5.19
CA GLY A 41 -0.55 -2.29 4.65
C GLY A 41 -1.71 -1.38 5.05
N LEU A 42 -1.50 -0.09 4.79
CA LEU A 42 -2.51 0.94 4.91
C LEU A 42 -2.85 1.46 3.51
N ARG A 43 -4.14 1.48 3.20
CA ARG A 43 -4.68 2.00 1.95
C ARG A 43 -5.41 3.31 2.21
N LEU A 44 -5.14 4.27 1.34
CA LEU A 44 -5.88 5.52 1.21
C LEU A 44 -6.60 5.48 -0.14
N SER A 45 -7.91 5.56 -0.14
CA SER A 45 -8.74 5.63 -1.34
C SER A 45 -9.34 7.02 -1.49
N LYS A 46 -9.46 7.52 -2.71
CA LYS A 46 -10.13 8.77 -3.05
C LYS A 46 -11.10 8.56 -4.20
N ALA A 47 -12.38 8.86 -3.94
CA ALA A 47 -13.42 8.77 -4.94
C ALA A 47 -13.19 9.71 -6.14
N VAL A 48 -13.56 9.23 -7.33
CA VAL A 48 -13.65 10.01 -8.56
C VAL A 48 -15.05 9.80 -9.15
N GLY A 49 -15.94 10.73 -8.88
CA GLY A 49 -17.37 10.59 -9.21
C GLY A 49 -18.06 9.50 -8.37
N THR A 50 -19.14 8.93 -8.89
CA THR A 50 -19.99 7.99 -8.12
C THR A 50 -19.58 6.53 -8.28
N ARG A 51 -18.72 6.20 -9.25
CA ARG A 51 -18.43 4.81 -9.63
C ARG A 51 -16.94 4.49 -9.78
N ALA A 52 -16.04 5.35 -9.34
CA ALA A 52 -14.60 5.08 -9.42
C ALA A 52 -13.84 5.64 -8.22
N GLU A 53 -12.64 5.11 -8.00
CA GLU A 53 -11.69 5.64 -7.02
C GLU A 53 -10.24 5.43 -7.46
N TRP A 54 -9.36 6.33 -7.04
CA TRP A 54 -7.92 6.09 -6.99
C TRP A 54 -7.56 5.60 -5.60
N HIS A 55 -6.57 4.73 -5.49
CA HIS A 55 -6.05 4.34 -4.20
C HIS A 55 -4.53 4.23 -4.19
N VAL A 56 -3.95 4.53 -3.03
CA VAL A 56 -2.54 4.32 -2.73
C VAL A 56 -2.44 3.42 -1.52
N ARG A 57 -1.58 2.41 -1.58
CA ARG A 57 -1.24 1.55 -0.45
C ARG A 57 0.22 1.73 -0.09
N LEU A 58 0.51 1.80 1.19
CA LEU A 58 1.86 1.60 1.73
C LEU A 58 1.86 0.29 2.51
N GLY A 59 2.88 -0.55 2.30
CA GLY A 59 2.94 -1.85 2.95
C GLY A 59 4.37 -2.29 3.27
N TYR A 60 4.43 -3.35 4.07
CA TYR A 60 5.67 -4.04 4.42
C TYR A 60 5.55 -5.49 3.99
N ASN A 61 6.43 -5.94 3.11
CA ASN A 61 6.45 -7.31 2.64
C ASN A 61 7.39 -8.14 3.50
N TRP A 62 6.87 -9.16 4.17
CA TRP A 62 7.66 -10.15 4.90
C TRP A 62 7.73 -11.44 4.09
N ILE A 63 8.94 -11.87 3.74
CA ILE A 63 9.21 -12.91 2.78
C ILE A 63 9.88 -14.11 3.46
N ARG A 64 9.36 -15.30 3.16
CA ARG A 64 9.97 -16.60 3.44
C ARG A 64 9.73 -17.50 2.25
N HIS A 65 10.71 -17.68 1.37
CA HIS A 65 10.51 -18.53 0.19
C HIS A 65 10.44 -20.02 0.55
N GLY A 66 11.15 -20.45 1.59
CA GLY A 66 11.23 -21.88 1.93
C GLY A 66 11.70 -22.68 0.70
N ASP A 67 10.98 -23.75 0.38
CA ASP A 67 11.32 -24.62 -0.76
C ASP A 67 11.07 -23.99 -2.14
N ALA A 68 10.48 -22.79 -2.20
CA ALA A 68 10.30 -22.04 -3.44
C ALA A 68 11.49 -21.12 -3.79
N GLY A 69 12.52 -21.08 -2.93
CA GLY A 69 13.75 -20.31 -3.14
C GLY A 69 14.74 -21.00 -4.07
N VAL A 70 15.73 -20.25 -4.55
CA VAL A 70 16.89 -20.82 -5.25
C VAL A 70 17.91 -21.35 -4.25
N HIS A 71 18.07 -20.65 -3.13
CA HIS A 71 18.93 -21.02 -2.01
C HIS A 71 18.19 -21.87 -0.96
N GLU A 72 18.94 -22.62 -0.14
CA GLU A 72 18.37 -23.51 0.89
C GLU A 72 17.55 -22.78 1.95
N ASP A 73 17.91 -21.53 2.27
CA ASP A 73 17.09 -20.63 3.09
C ASP A 73 17.12 -19.24 2.48
N GLU A 74 15.95 -18.72 2.11
CA GLU A 74 15.77 -17.35 1.65
C GLU A 74 14.69 -16.66 2.49
N ARG A 75 15.11 -15.59 3.16
CA ARG A 75 14.25 -14.77 4.00
C ARG A 75 14.49 -13.33 3.70
N GLY A 76 13.47 -12.52 3.84
CA GLY A 76 13.66 -11.11 3.61
C GLY A 76 12.49 -10.28 4.01
N ALA A 77 12.66 -8.98 3.83
CA ALA A 77 11.57 -8.05 3.96
C ALA A 77 11.84 -6.76 3.19
N GLY A 78 10.78 -5.98 3.02
CA GLY A 78 10.90 -4.71 2.31
C GLY A 78 9.69 -3.82 2.46
N TYR A 79 9.88 -2.55 2.13
CA TYR A 79 8.80 -1.60 2.01
C TYR A 79 8.41 -1.45 0.56
N GLY A 80 7.14 -1.13 0.35
CA GLY A 80 6.64 -0.84 -0.97
C GLY A 80 5.27 -0.23 -0.92
N GLY A 81 4.70 -0.08 -2.09
CA GLY A 81 3.39 0.48 -2.21
C GLY A 81 2.74 0.15 -3.53
N THR A 82 1.48 0.54 -3.60
CA THR A 82 0.62 0.29 -4.73
C THR A 82 -0.05 1.59 -5.12
N LEU A 83 -0.12 1.87 -6.42
CA LEU A 83 -1.06 2.83 -6.99
C LEU A 83 -2.10 2.02 -7.76
N GLY A 84 -3.38 2.27 -7.53
CA GLY A 84 -4.44 1.59 -8.25
C GLY A 84 -5.67 2.45 -8.51
N TYR A 85 -6.50 1.95 -9.41
CA TYR A 85 -7.74 2.56 -9.85
C TYR A 85 -8.81 1.49 -9.97
N ASP A 86 -9.94 1.70 -9.30
CA ASP A 86 -11.08 0.79 -9.31
C ASP A 86 -12.30 1.44 -9.96
N ARG A 87 -12.98 0.68 -10.83
CA ARG A 87 -14.24 1.06 -11.47
C ARG A 87 -15.36 0.12 -11.03
N TYR A 88 -16.35 0.66 -10.34
CA TYR A 88 -17.51 -0.06 -9.83
C TYR A 88 -18.62 -0.14 -10.88
N PHE A 89 -19.30 -1.27 -10.94
CA PHE A 89 -20.45 -1.46 -11.82
C PHE A 89 -21.75 -0.86 -11.22
N GLY A 90 -21.85 -0.80 -9.89
CA GLY A 90 -22.94 -0.15 -9.18
C GLY A 90 -22.67 1.33 -8.85
N GLU A 91 -23.75 2.09 -8.59
CA GLU A 91 -23.67 3.46 -8.09
C GLU A 91 -23.09 3.54 -6.68
N SER A 92 -22.55 4.72 -6.35
CA SER A 92 -21.95 5.01 -5.05
C SER A 92 -20.86 4.03 -4.63
N ARG A 93 -20.09 3.51 -5.61
CA ARG A 93 -18.98 2.56 -5.42
C ARG A 93 -19.39 1.28 -4.69
N LYS A 94 -20.55 0.70 -5.06
CA LYS A 94 -21.08 -0.54 -4.48
C LYS A 94 -21.03 -1.72 -5.45
N GLY A 95 -20.93 -2.92 -4.89
CA GLY A 95 -20.99 -4.18 -5.63
C GLY A 95 -19.68 -4.53 -6.34
N PHE A 96 -19.80 -5.29 -7.44
CA PHE A 96 -18.66 -5.71 -8.24
C PHE A 96 -17.92 -4.51 -8.86
N PHE A 97 -16.61 -4.66 -8.98
CA PHE A 97 -15.73 -3.68 -9.61
C PHE A 97 -14.65 -4.39 -10.43
N ALA A 98 -14.04 -3.65 -11.35
CA ALA A 98 -12.82 -4.02 -12.05
C ALA A 98 -11.74 -3.00 -11.71
N GLY A 99 -10.55 -3.49 -11.35
CA GLY A 99 -9.45 -2.67 -10.88
C GLY A 99 -8.15 -2.95 -11.62
N VAL A 100 -7.32 -1.93 -11.74
CA VAL A 100 -5.92 -2.06 -12.18
C VAL A 100 -5.02 -1.46 -11.12
N ARG A 101 -3.87 -2.12 -10.88
CA ARG A 101 -2.90 -1.66 -9.90
C ARG A 101 -1.48 -1.89 -10.38
N CYS A 102 -0.58 -1.02 -9.95
CA CYS A 102 0.86 -1.14 -10.12
C CYS A 102 1.50 -1.19 -8.73
N ASP A 103 2.30 -2.21 -8.50
CA ASP A 103 2.97 -2.50 -7.25
C ASP A 103 4.48 -2.26 -7.41
N LEU A 104 5.07 -1.48 -6.50
CA LEU A 104 6.51 -1.24 -6.44
C LEU A 104 7.02 -1.64 -5.06
N TRP A 105 7.99 -2.55 -5.04
CA TRP A 105 8.56 -3.10 -3.81
C TRP A 105 10.08 -3.02 -3.84
N ARG A 106 10.66 -2.64 -2.71
CA ARG A 106 12.11 -2.71 -2.47
C ARG A 106 12.37 -3.66 -1.32
N ASN A 107 12.83 -4.86 -1.64
CA ASN A 107 13.03 -5.93 -0.68
C ASN A 107 14.53 -6.20 -0.51
N THR A 108 14.91 -6.57 0.70
CA THR A 108 16.23 -7.14 0.98
C THR A 108 16.03 -8.60 1.33
N ILE A 109 16.73 -9.49 0.64
CA ILE A 109 16.67 -10.94 0.82
C ILE A 109 18.03 -11.41 1.30
N ASP A 110 18.04 -12.01 2.49
CA ASP A 110 19.17 -12.76 3.01
C ASP A 110 19.00 -14.23 2.61
N TRP A 111 20.09 -14.83 2.14
CA TRP A 111 20.10 -16.20 1.68
C TRP A 111 21.27 -17.00 2.25
N LYS A 112 21.08 -18.32 2.34
CA LYS A 112 22.09 -19.28 2.77
C LYS A 112 22.05 -20.55 1.93
N ASP A 113 23.23 -21.11 1.67
CA ASP A 113 23.44 -22.42 1.03
C ASP A 113 24.41 -23.28 1.83
N ARG A 114 24.32 -24.61 1.66
CA ARG A 114 25.17 -25.61 2.32
C ARG A 114 25.12 -25.49 3.83
N ILE A 115 23.91 -25.30 4.37
CA ILE A 115 23.68 -25.02 5.78
C ILE A 115 24.23 -26.19 6.62
N GLY A 116 25.13 -25.85 7.56
CA GLY A 116 25.78 -26.84 8.44
C GLY A 116 26.99 -27.58 7.84
N GLN A 117 27.44 -27.22 6.63
CA GLN A 117 28.69 -27.72 6.05
C GLN A 117 29.87 -26.78 6.38
N ALA A 118 31.11 -27.26 6.24
CA ALA A 118 32.32 -26.47 6.53
C ALA A 118 32.47 -25.26 5.60
N ASP A 119 31.77 -25.26 4.47
CA ASP A 119 31.76 -24.23 3.44
C ASP A 119 30.38 -23.56 3.27
N GLU A 120 29.60 -23.42 4.35
CA GLU A 120 28.34 -22.64 4.35
C GLU A 120 28.54 -21.27 3.66
N LEU A 121 27.64 -20.95 2.71
CA LEU A 121 27.64 -19.68 2.00
C LEU A 121 26.44 -18.86 2.45
N SER A 122 26.65 -17.55 2.55
CA SER A 122 25.56 -16.62 2.81
C SER A 122 25.77 -15.32 2.07
N GLY A 123 24.66 -14.63 1.80
CA GLY A 123 24.69 -13.34 1.14
C GLY A 123 23.38 -12.58 1.30
N THR A 124 23.39 -11.36 0.78
CA THR A 124 22.25 -10.44 0.81
C THR A 124 22.04 -9.83 -0.58
N THR A 125 20.80 -9.85 -1.06
CA THR A 125 20.36 -9.25 -2.32
C THR A 125 19.36 -8.12 -2.03
N ARG A 126 19.36 -7.04 -2.82
CA ARG A 126 18.54 -5.83 -2.63
C ARG A 126 17.79 -5.41 -3.88
#